data_AF-A0A1S8Y6J7-F1
#
_entry.id   AF-A0A1S8Y6J7-F1
#
_cell.length_a   1.000
_cell.length_b   1.000
_cell.length_c   1.000
_cell.angle_alpha   90.00
_cell.angle_beta   90.00
_cell.angle_gamma   90.00
#
_symmetry.space_group_name_H-M   'P 1'
#
loop_
_entity.id
_entity.type
_entity.pdbx_description
1 polymer ?
#
loop_
_entity_poly.entity_id
_entity_poly.type
_entity_poly.pdbx_seq_one_letter_code
_entity_poly.pdbx_strand_id
1 'polypeptide(L)' 'MQKPKRTTMAITAERKMKLERMAIDASQKAGSQISWTDIVNHLIDDYAKEAAEELTERARVEREIMTMHHR' A
#
# COMPACT_ATOMS: atom_id res chain seq x y z
N MET A 1 13.83 -24.56 -7.60
CA MET A 1 13.28 -23.19 -7.70
C MET A 1 13.87 -22.36 -6.57
N GLN A 2 14.48 -21.21 -6.86
CA GLN A 2 15.09 -20.35 -5.85
C GLN A 2 13.96 -19.61 -5.10
N LYS A 3 13.96 -19.65 -3.75
CA LYS A 3 12.95 -18.93 -2.97
C LYS A 3 13.14 -17.41 -3.18
N PRO A 4 12.07 -16.64 -3.39
CA PRO A 4 12.18 -15.20 -3.57
C PRO A 4 12.83 -14.56 -2.33
N LYS A 5 13.77 -13.63 -2.57
CA LYS A 5 14.46 -12.90 -1.52
C LYS A 5 13.48 -11.95 -0.84
N ARG A 6 13.24 -12.13 0.46
CA ARG A 6 12.38 -11.24 1.25
C ARG A 6 13.14 -9.99 1.67
N THR A 7 12.44 -8.86 1.69
CA THR A 7 12.94 -7.57 2.18
C THR A 7 12.07 -7.07 3.34
N THR A 8 12.51 -6.00 4.02
CA THR A 8 11.73 -5.34 5.06
C THR A 8 10.96 -4.15 4.48
N MET A 9 9.74 -3.91 4.98
CA MET A 9 8.94 -2.74 4.64
C MET A 9 8.95 -1.75 5.80
N ALA A 10 9.30 -0.50 5.51
CA ALA A 10 9.22 0.59 6.48
C ALA A 10 7.81 1.19 6.48
N ILE A 11 7.06 0.95 7.56
CA ILE A 11 5.75 1.55 7.80
C ILE A 11 5.65 2.05 9.24
N THR A 12 4.80 3.05 9.49
CA THR A 12 4.56 3.53 10.85
C THR A 12 3.87 2.45 11.69
N ALA A 13 4.10 2.47 13.00
CA ALA A 13 3.46 1.53 13.93
C ALA A 13 1.93 1.61 13.85
N GLU A 14 1.39 2.81 13.68
CA GLU A 14 -0.06 3.01 13.51
C GLU A 14 -0.61 2.32 12.25
N ARG A 15 0.07 2.46 11.11
CA ARG A 15 -0.32 1.78 9.86
C ARG A 15 -0.25 0.27 10.01
N LYS A 16 0.82 -0.24 10.64
CA LYS A 16 0.95 -1.67 10.93
C LYS A 16 -0.20 -2.18 11.77
N MET A 17 -0.54 -1.48 12.86
CA MET A 17 -1.64 -1.87 13.76
C MET A 17 -2.99 -1.89 13.03
N LYS A 18 -3.26 -0.92 12.14
CA LYS A 18 -4.47 -0.94 11.30
C LYS A 18 -4.51 -2.17 10.39
N LEU A 19 -3.41 -2.49 9.72
CA LEU A 19 -3.32 -3.69 8.87
C LEU A 19 -3.45 -4.99 9.66
N GLU A 20 -2.86 -5.07 10.86
CA GLU A 20 -3.00 -6.24 11.75
C GLU A 20 -4.46 -6.45 12.18
N ARG A 21 -5.18 -5.39 12.54
CA ARG A 21 -6.61 -5.50 12.86
C ARG A 21 -7.44 -5.99 11.67
N MET A 22 -7.20 -5.44 10.48
CA MET A 22 -7.87 -5.90 9.26
C MET A 22 -7.54 -7.37 8.95
N ALA A 23 -6.31 -7.80 9.19
CA ALA A 23 -5.89 -9.18 9.00
C ALA A 23 -6.57 -10.14 9.97
N ILE A 24 -6.77 -9.75 11.24
CA ILE A 24 -7.54 -10.52 12.23
C ILE A 24 -8.99 -10.69 11.74
N ASP A 25 -9.65 -9.59 11.36
CA ASP A 25 -11.04 -9.62 10.90
C ASP A 25 -11.19 -10.46 9.63
N ALA A 26 -10.27 -10.32 8.68
CA ALA A 26 -10.26 -11.11 7.46
C ALA A 26 -10.05 -12.60 7.76
N SER A 27 -9.13 -12.92 8.69
CA SER A 27 -8.87 -14.31 9.09
C SER A 27 -10.10 -14.98 9.69
N GLN A 28 -10.82 -14.27 10.57
CA GLN A 28 -12.04 -14.76 11.19
C GLN A 28 -13.13 -15.05 10.14
N LYS A 29 -13.29 -14.14 9.16
CA LYS A 29 -14.28 -14.29 8.08
C LYS A 29 -13.92 -15.41 7.10
N ALA A 30 -12.64 -15.55 6.78
CA ALA A 30 -12.13 -16.55 5.84
C ALA A 30 -12.04 -17.96 6.45
N GLY A 31 -12.02 -18.07 7.79
CA GLY A 31 -11.77 -19.35 8.48
C GLY A 31 -10.32 -19.85 8.34
N SER A 32 -9.42 -18.99 7.86
CA SER A 32 -8.00 -19.29 7.64
C SER A 32 -7.13 -18.12 8.07
N GLN A 33 -5.89 -18.39 8.50
CA GLN A 33 -4.97 -17.35 8.91
C GLN A 33 -4.53 -16.48 7.72
N ILE A 34 -4.82 -15.18 7.80
CA ILE A 34 -4.37 -14.13 6.89
C ILE A 34 -3.48 -13.18 7.69
N SER A 35 -2.27 -12.89 7.20
CA SER A 35 -1.35 -11.94 7.84
C SER A 35 -1.47 -10.55 7.24
N TRP A 36 -1.05 -9.53 8.00
CA TRP A 36 -0.98 -8.16 7.48
C TRP A 36 -0.04 -8.06 6.26
N THR A 37 1.00 -8.89 6.18
CA THR A 37 1.89 -8.95 5.02
C THR A 37 1.20 -9.54 3.79
N ASP A 38 0.27 -10.48 3.95
CA ASP A 38 -0.49 -11.04 2.82
C ASP A 38 -1.37 -9.96 2.19
N ILE A 39 -2.04 -9.16 3.03
CA ILE A 39 -2.82 -8.00 2.57
C ILE A 39 -1.93 -7.02 1.80
N VAL A 40 -0.76 -6.68 2.35
CA VAL A 40 0.14 -5.73 1.70
C VAL A 40 0.72 -6.26 0.39
N ASN A 41 1.09 -7.54 0.33
CA ASN A 41 1.57 -8.15 -0.91
C ASN A 41 0.47 -8.13 -1.98
N HIS A 42 -0.77 -8.49 -1.64
CA HIS A 42 -1.89 -8.37 -2.56
C HIS A 42 -2.13 -6.93 -3.04
N LEU A 43 -1.99 -5.94 -2.15
CA LEU A 43 -2.04 -4.52 -2.55
C LEU A 43 -0.93 -4.15 -3.53
N ILE A 44 0.28 -4.69 -3.35
CA ILE A 44 1.41 -4.44 -4.25
C ILE A 44 1.16 -5.09 -5.60
N ASP A 45 0.76 -6.36 -5.61
CA ASP A 45 0.63 -7.14 -6.83
C ASP A 45 -0.53 -6.63 -7.71
N ASP A 46 -1.66 -6.29 -7.08
CA ASP A 46 -2.90 -6.01 -7.83
C ASP A 46 -3.18 -4.51 -7.98
N TYR A 47 -2.67 -3.65 -7.08
CA TYR A 47 -3.05 -2.23 -7.02
C TYR A 47 -1.88 -1.24 -7.12
N ALA A 48 -0.62 -1.68 -7.09
CA ALA A 48 0.51 -0.73 -7.10
C ALA A 48 0.58 0.13 -8.37
N LYS A 49 0.13 -0.40 -9.50
CA LYS A 49 0.15 0.33 -10.78
C LYS A 49 -0.78 1.54 -10.74
N GLU A 50 -2.04 1.32 -10.36
CA GLU A 50 -3.04 2.40 -10.25
C GLU A 50 -2.62 3.43 -9.22
N ALA A 51 -2.09 2.98 -8.07
CA ALA A 51 -1.56 3.88 -7.05
C ALA A 51 -0.41 4.76 -7.57
N ALA A 52 0.50 4.21 -8.40
CA ALA A 52 1.59 4.97 -8.99
C ALA A 52 1.11 6.02 -10.00
N GLU A 53 0.12 5.67 -10.83
CA GLU A 53 -0.50 6.60 -11.78
C GLU A 53 -1.18 7.76 -11.05
N GLU A 54 -1.97 7.46 -10.01
CA GLU A 54 -2.67 8.47 -9.22
C GLU A 54 -1.69 9.44 -8.52
N LEU A 55 -0.63 8.90 -7.91
CA LEU A 55 0.40 9.72 -7.26
C LEU A 55 1.12 10.63 -8.27
N THR A 56 1.38 10.11 -9.47
CA THR A 56 2.02 10.88 -10.54
C THR A 56 1.13 12.03 -10.99
N GLU A 57 -0.16 11.78 -11.19
CA GLU A 57 -1.11 12.80 -11.61
C GLU A 57 -1.31 13.87 -10.52
N ARG A 58 -1.45 13.46 -9.25
CA ARG A 58 -1.52 14.41 -8.12
C ARG A 58 -0.30 15.33 -8.10
N ALA A 59 0.89 14.79 -8.22
CA ALA A 59 2.14 15.56 -8.25
C ALA A 59 2.25 16.48 -9.48
N ARG A 60 1.61 16.13 -10.59
CA ARG A 60 1.52 17.00 -11.78
C ARG A 60 0.59 18.19 -11.51
N VAL A 61 -0.64 17.92 -11.04
CA VAL A 61 -1.63 18.95 -10.75
C VAL A 61 -1.12 19.95 -9.71
N GLU A 62 -0.48 19.46 -8.64
CA GLU A 62 0.12 20.33 -7.61
C GLU A 62 1.18 21.27 -8.20
N ARG A 63 2.03 20.77 -9.11
CA ARG A 63 3.02 21.61 -9.80
C ARG A 63 2.36 22.67 -10.69
N GLU A 64 1.34 22.30 -11.46
CA GLU A 64 0.63 23.25 -12.32
C GLU A 64 -0.01 24.37 -11.49
N ILE A 65 -0.68 24.04 -10.38
CA ILE A 65 -1.26 25.02 -9.44
C ILE A 65 -0.18 25.95 -8.88
N MET A 66 0.96 25.41 -8.44
CA MET A 66 2.06 26.22 -7.90
C MET A 66 2.62 27.18 -8.95
N THR A 67 2.77 26.75 -10.20
CA THR A 67 3.27 27.61 -11.29
C THR A 67 2.28 28.69 -11.70
N MET A 68 0.97 28.44 -11.61
CA MET A 68 -0.06 29.45 -11.88
C MET A 68 -0.14 30.52 -10.79
N HIS A 69 0.09 30.18 -9.53
CA HIS A 69 0.10 31.14 -8.42
C HIS A 69 1.38 31.99 -8.34
N HIS A 70 2.42 31.64 -9.09
CA HIS A 70 3.67 32.40 -9.20
C HIS A 70 3.75 33.27 -10.46
N ARG A 71 2.66 33.37 -11.24
CA ARG A 71 2.60 34.14 -12.49
C ARG A 71 1.74 35.39 -12.37
#